data_AF-A0A426S586-F1
#
_entry.id   AF-A0A426S586-F1
#
_cell.length_a   1.000
_cell.length_b   1.000
_cell.length_c   1.000
_cell.angle_alpha   90.00
_cell.angle_beta   90.00
_cell.angle_gamma   90.00
#
_symmetry.space_group_name_H-M   'P 1'
#
loop_
_entity.id
_entity.type
_entity.pdbx_description
1 polymer ?
#
loop_
_entity_poly.entity_id
_entity_poly.type
_entity_poly.pdbx_seq_one_letter_code
_entity_poly.pdbx_strand_id
1 'polypeptide(L)'
;MRTFAAGAVALLAFSFAVPTAHAAAPRTNCDKALAAAQRAERYYDGLKTDLLRSIADGGHPGTAQRQALQKAESVRNSTSTEAERVCAGAS
;
A
#
# COMPACT_ATOMS: atom_id res chain seq x y z
N MET A 1 -2.47 -51.68 -36.31
CA MET A 1 -3.41 -51.31 -35.23
C MET A 1 -2.82 -51.79 -33.91
N ARG A 2 -2.40 -50.87 -33.04
CA ARG A 2 -1.87 -51.18 -31.71
C ARG A 2 -2.48 -50.18 -30.73
N THR A 3 -3.44 -50.65 -29.96
CA THR A 3 -4.06 -49.94 -28.83
C THR A 3 -3.09 -49.99 -27.66
N PHE A 4 -2.68 -48.81 -27.17
CA PHE A 4 -1.99 -48.71 -25.89
C PHE A 4 -2.96 -48.19 -24.83
N ALA A 5 -3.04 -48.99 -23.77
CA ALA A 5 -3.94 -48.90 -22.65
C ALA A 5 -3.68 -47.64 -21.78
N ALA A 6 -4.75 -47.26 -21.10
CA ALA A 6 -4.89 -46.11 -20.21
C ALA A 6 -3.75 -45.96 -19.18
N GLY A 7 -3.11 -44.79 -19.19
CA GLY A 7 -2.30 -44.31 -18.08
C GLY A 7 -3.17 -43.54 -17.10
N ALA A 8 -3.45 -44.13 -15.94
CA ALA A 8 -4.01 -43.42 -14.80
C ALA A 8 -2.90 -42.58 -14.16
N VAL A 9 -2.94 -41.26 -14.35
CA VAL A 9 -2.05 -40.32 -13.66
C VAL A 9 -2.62 -40.08 -12.27
N ALA A 10 -2.01 -40.69 -11.26
CA ALA A 10 -2.27 -40.40 -9.86
C ALA A 10 -1.75 -38.99 -9.52
N LEU A 11 -2.61 -37.98 -9.67
CA LEU A 11 -2.38 -36.63 -9.17
C LEU A 11 -2.99 -36.52 -7.77
N LEU A 12 -2.25 -36.89 -6.73
CA LEU A 12 -2.66 -36.54 -5.36
C LEU A 12 -1.47 -36.20 -4.47
N ALA A 13 -1.67 -35.08 -3.77
CA ALA A 13 -0.98 -34.60 -2.58
C ALA A 13 0.31 -33.79 -2.78
N PHE A 14 0.18 -32.62 -3.41
CA PHE A 14 0.88 -31.44 -2.86
C PHE A 14 0.07 -30.91 -1.68
N SER A 15 0.25 -31.55 -0.52
CA SER A 15 -0.19 -31.00 0.76
C SER A 15 0.80 -29.93 1.20
N PHE A 16 0.77 -28.76 0.55
CA PHE A 16 1.32 -27.55 1.15
C PHE A 16 0.35 -27.10 2.26
N ALA A 17 0.43 -27.77 3.41
CA ALA A 17 -0.12 -27.28 4.65
C ALA A 17 0.73 -26.06 5.08
N VAL A 18 0.35 -24.88 4.61
CA VAL A 18 0.81 -23.63 5.21
C VAL A 18 -0.41 -22.98 5.86
N PRO A 19 -0.73 -23.32 7.13
CA PRO A 19 -1.51 -22.40 7.92
C PRO A 19 -0.54 -21.25 8.25
N THR A 20 -0.44 -20.27 7.35
CA THR A 20 -0.06 -18.94 7.81
C THR A 20 -1.27 -18.42 8.58
N ALA A 21 -1.35 -18.83 9.84
CA ALA A 21 -2.08 -18.08 10.86
C ALA A 21 -1.38 -16.71 10.94
N HIS A 22 -1.73 -15.83 10.02
CA HIS A 22 -1.50 -14.42 10.16
C HIS A 22 -2.30 -14.05 11.40
N ALA A 23 -1.61 -13.94 12.54
CA ALA A 23 -2.21 -13.45 13.76
C ALA A 23 -2.88 -12.13 13.40
N ALA A 24 -4.21 -12.10 13.50
CA ALA A 24 -4.95 -10.94 13.08
C ALA A 24 -4.36 -9.73 13.81
N ALA A 25 -3.88 -8.73 13.07
CA ALA A 25 -3.38 -7.52 13.69
C ALA A 25 -4.54 -6.97 14.52
N PRO A 26 -4.33 -6.63 15.81
CA PRO A 26 -5.42 -6.09 16.60
C PRO A 26 -5.99 -4.86 15.90
N ARG A 27 -7.33 -4.70 15.90
CA ARG A 27 -8.05 -3.59 15.24
C ARG A 27 -7.39 -2.23 15.51
N THR A 28 -6.85 -2.04 16.71
CA THR A 28 -6.13 -0.84 17.14
C THR A 28 -4.86 -0.54 16.33
N ASN A 29 -4.21 -1.53 15.71
CA ASN A 29 -3.08 -1.33 14.80
C ASN A 29 -3.54 -0.84 13.43
N CYS A 30 -4.68 -1.32 12.92
CA CYS A 30 -5.30 -0.80 11.71
C CYS A 30 -5.73 0.67 11.91
N ASP A 31 -6.37 1.00 13.03
CA ASP A 31 -6.77 2.39 13.33
C ASP A 31 -5.57 3.34 13.37
N LYS A 32 -4.46 2.91 13.99
CA LYS A 32 -3.21 3.69 14.01
C LYS A 32 -2.62 3.87 12.62
N ALA A 33 -2.61 2.82 11.79
CA ALA A 33 -2.09 2.89 10.43
C ALA A 33 -2.93 3.82 9.55
N LEU A 34 -4.26 3.75 9.66
CA LEU A 34 -5.19 4.68 9.00
C LEU A 34 -4.97 6.13 9.47
N ALA A 35 -4.81 6.37 10.77
CA ALA A 35 -4.53 7.71 11.29
C ALA A 35 -3.20 8.28 10.77
N ALA A 36 -2.18 7.42 10.60
CA ALA A 36 -0.90 7.81 10.00
C ALA A 36 -1.04 8.15 8.51
N ALA A 37 -1.75 7.31 7.74
CA ALA A 37 -2.04 7.57 6.33
C ALA A 37 -2.79 8.90 6.12
N GLN A 38 -3.85 9.13 6.91
CA GLN A 38 -4.60 10.40 6.85
C GLN A 38 -3.75 11.62 7.22
N ARG A 39 -2.80 11.48 8.16
CA ARG A 39 -1.89 12.57 8.51
C ARG A 39 -0.93 12.88 7.35
N ALA A 40 -0.41 11.85 6.68
CA ALA A 40 0.46 12.01 5.52
C ALA A 40 -0.26 12.64 4.32
N GLU A 41 -1.52 12.24 4.09
CA GLU A 41 -2.40 12.84 3.08
C GLU A 41 -2.62 14.33 3.31
N ARG A 42 -3.06 14.72 4.51
CA ARG A 42 -3.25 16.14 4.86
C ARG A 42 -1.97 16.96 4.70
N TYR A 43 -0.81 16.37 5.02
CA TYR A 43 0.47 17.05 4.86
C TYR A 43 0.83 17.27 3.37
N TYR A 44 0.65 16.25 2.54
CA TYR A 44 0.83 16.38 1.09
C TYR A 44 -0.11 17.43 0.49
N ASP A 45 -1.39 17.39 0.86
CA ASP A 45 -2.38 18.33 0.35
C ASP A 45 -2.08 19.77 0.78
N GLY A 46 -1.65 19.98 2.03
CA GLY A 46 -1.19 21.28 2.51
C GLY A 46 -0.04 21.84 1.67
N LEU A 47 1.00 21.04 1.44
CA LEU A 47 2.13 21.45 0.58
C LEU A 47 1.70 21.74 -0.86
N LYS A 48 0.80 20.92 -1.41
CA LYS A 48 0.26 21.13 -2.77
C LYS A 48 -0.53 22.43 -2.84
N THR A 49 -1.39 22.69 -1.87
CA THR A 49 -2.18 23.93 -1.78
C THR A 49 -1.29 25.15 -1.67
N ASP A 50 -0.26 25.10 -0.81
CA ASP A 50 0.66 26.22 -0.64
C ASP A 50 1.50 26.47 -1.91
N LEU A 51 1.94 25.41 -2.59
CA LEU A 51 2.63 25.50 -3.87
C LEU A 51 1.74 26.16 -4.94
N LEU A 52 0.49 25.70 -5.06
CA LEU A 52 -0.47 26.24 -6.03
C LEU A 52 -0.84 27.70 -5.72
N ARG A 53 -1.02 28.04 -4.44
CA ARG A 53 -1.24 29.43 -4.01
C ARG A 53 -0.04 30.31 -4.39
N SER A 54 1.17 29.86 -4.09
CA SER A 54 2.39 30.59 -4.46
C SER A 54 2.47 30.84 -5.96
N ILE A 55 2.11 29.87 -6.80
CA ILE A 55 2.06 30.04 -8.27
C ILE A 55 0.99 31.06 -8.67
N ALA A 56 -0.20 30.96 -8.09
CA ALA A 56 -1.31 31.88 -8.37
C ALA A 56 -0.96 33.34 -7.99
N ASP A 57 -0.18 33.53 -6.94
CA ASP A 57 0.31 34.82 -6.47
C ASP A 57 1.53 35.33 -7.29
N GLY A 58 1.90 34.65 -8.39
CA GLY A 58 3.02 35.02 -9.27
C GLY A 58 4.39 34.50 -8.84
N GLY A 59 4.44 33.67 -7.80
CA GLY A 59 5.63 32.98 -7.34
C GLY A 59 6.13 31.91 -8.31
N HIS A 60 7.43 31.63 -8.27
CA HIS A 60 8.07 30.62 -9.09
C HIS A 60 8.73 29.58 -8.18
N PRO A 61 8.03 28.48 -7.85
CA PRO A 61 8.56 27.48 -6.94
C PRO A 61 9.87 26.90 -7.48
N GLY A 62 10.86 26.85 -6.62
CA GLY A 62 12.17 26.27 -6.89
C GLY A 62 12.18 24.76 -6.71
N THR A 63 13.36 24.18 -6.92
CA THR A 63 13.61 22.74 -6.79
C THR A 63 13.30 22.23 -5.38
N ALA A 64 13.60 23.01 -4.34
CA ALA A 64 13.35 22.61 -2.95
C ALA A 64 11.86 22.40 -2.66
N GLN A 65 10.96 23.30 -3.11
CA GLN A 65 9.52 23.12 -2.91
C GLN A 65 8.99 21.91 -3.69
N ARG A 66 9.45 21.71 -4.93
CA ARG A 66 9.08 20.52 -5.71
C ARG A 66 9.55 19.22 -5.04
N GLN A 67 10.78 19.19 -4.53
CA GLN A 67 11.32 18.03 -3.81
C GLN A 67 10.56 17.77 -2.51
N ALA A 68 10.17 18.81 -1.78
CA ALA A 68 9.35 18.66 -0.57
C ALA A 68 7.99 18.02 -0.90
N LEU A 69 7.32 18.46 -1.96
CA LEU A 69 6.05 17.88 -2.42
C LEU A 69 6.23 16.41 -2.85
N GLN A 70 7.27 16.09 -3.61
CA GLN A 70 7.58 14.73 -4.04
C GLN A 70 7.89 13.79 -2.86
N LYS A 71 8.64 14.29 -1.86
CA LYS A 71 8.88 13.54 -0.63
C LYS A 71 7.58 13.28 0.13
N ALA A 72 6.72 14.29 0.25
CA ALA A 72 5.43 14.14 0.92
C ALA A 72 4.51 13.14 0.19
N GLU A 73 4.52 13.16 -1.14
CA GLU A 73 3.80 12.18 -1.97
C GLU A 73 4.28 10.75 -1.73
N SER A 74 5.59 10.54 -1.69
CA SER A 74 6.17 9.22 -1.36
C SER A 74 5.76 8.74 0.04
N VAL A 75 5.71 9.64 1.03
CA VAL A 75 5.26 9.31 2.39
C VAL A 75 3.75 9.01 2.41
N ARG A 76 2.92 9.80 1.73
CA ARG A 76 1.48 9.53 1.58
C ARG A 76 1.24 8.14 0.98
N ASN A 77 1.91 7.83 -0.12
CA ASN A 77 1.73 6.55 -0.80
C ASN A 77 2.17 5.37 0.07
N SER A 78 3.35 5.45 0.68
CA SER A 78 3.87 4.36 1.52
C SER A 78 3.02 4.13 2.76
N THR A 79 2.52 5.19 3.41
CA THR A 79 1.62 5.06 4.57
C THR A 79 0.24 4.54 4.19
N SER A 80 -0.29 4.87 3.01
CA SER A 80 -1.52 4.28 2.49
C SER A 80 -1.38 2.78 2.26
N THR A 81 -0.32 2.36 1.55
CA THR A 81 -0.04 0.93 1.31
C THR A 81 0.17 0.17 2.61
N GLU A 82 0.85 0.77 3.59
CA GLU A 82 1.03 0.15 4.90
C GLU A 82 -0.30 0.00 5.64
N ALA A 83 -1.18 1.00 5.59
CA ALA A 83 -2.51 0.90 6.18
C ALA A 83 -3.33 -0.23 5.54
N GLU A 84 -3.33 -0.33 4.21
CA GLU A 84 -3.99 -1.43 3.48
C GLU A 84 -3.48 -2.79 3.94
N ARG A 85 -2.15 -2.95 4.02
CA ARG A 85 -1.50 -4.20 4.45
C ARG A 85 -1.85 -4.58 5.89
N VAL A 86 -1.79 -3.62 6.82
CA VAL A 86 -2.07 -3.86 8.24
C VAL A 86 -3.55 -4.15 8.46
N CYS A 87 -4.44 -3.43 7.77
CA CYS A 87 -5.88 -3.60 7.90
C CYS A 87 -6.40 -4.87 7.23
N ALA A 88 -5.81 -5.31 6.12
CA ALA A 88 -6.10 -6.63 5.52
C ALA A 88 -5.73 -7.79 6.46
N GLY A 89 -4.76 -7.59 7.36
CA GLY A 89 -4.45 -8.53 8.42
C GLY A 89 -5.32 -8.42 9.66
N ALA A 90 -6.25 -7.45 9.75
CA ALA A 90 -7.10 -7.22 10.93
C ALA A 90 -8.57 -7.66 10.73
N SER A 91 -8.90 -8.16 9.54
CA SER A 91 -10.21 -8.67 9.11
C SER A 91 -10.41 -10.15 9.43
#